data_AF-A7RY51-F1
#
_entry.id   AF-A7RY51-F1
#
_cell.length_a   1.000
_cell.length_b   1.000
_cell.length_c   1.000
_cell.angle_alpha   90.00
_cell.angle_beta   90.00
_cell.angle_gamma   90.00
#
_symmetry.space_group_name_H-M   'P 1'
#
loop_
_entity.id
_entity.type
_entity.pdbx_description
1 polymer ?
#
loop_
_entity_poly.entity_id
_entity_poly.type
_entity_poly.pdbx_seq_one_letter_code
_entity_poly.pdbx_strand_id
1 'polypeptide(L)'
;CRIVTDELEWEISQVDSKKVIEVESFRVDPTGRQSYTRQIPYARSEAHLTELLENTCENMKQYAESTDQSNGKKTYIRTSSRDGKPVTLSNVSISGDVSEKLKFACENIVGEHDEEIIDILKKEGKDMKNRICTDTLRKY
;
A
#
# COMPACT_ATOMS: atom_id res chain seq x y z
N CYS A 1 8.32 -1.11 5.40
CA CYS A 1 7.52 0.10 5.15
C CYS A 1 7.64 0.66 3.73
N ARG A 2 8.78 1.23 3.30
CA ARG A 2 8.85 1.91 1.98
C ARG A 2 8.38 1.07 0.78
N ILE A 3 8.69 -0.23 0.78
CA ILE A 3 8.25 -1.18 -0.24
C ILE A 3 6.74 -1.38 -0.19
N VAL A 4 6.19 -1.58 1.00
CA VAL A 4 4.74 -1.70 1.23
C VAL A 4 4.01 -0.46 0.73
N THR A 5 4.50 0.74 1.07
CA THR A 5 3.89 1.98 0.59
C THR A 5 3.95 2.11 -0.93
N ASP A 6 5.06 1.69 -1.56
CA ASP A 6 5.21 1.73 -3.01
C ASP A 6 4.25 0.75 -3.72
N GLU A 7 4.02 -0.44 -3.15
CA GLU A 7 3.02 -1.38 -3.65
C GLU A 7 1.61 -0.79 -3.52
N LEU A 8 1.26 -0.22 -2.36
CA LEU A 8 -0.04 0.43 -2.15
C LEU A 8 -0.28 1.60 -3.12
N GLU A 9 0.71 2.48 -3.31
CA GLU A 9 0.60 3.59 -4.27
C GLU A 9 0.45 3.08 -5.72
N TRP A 10 1.14 1.99 -6.07
CA TRP A 10 1.01 1.39 -7.39
C TRP A 10 -0.40 0.81 -7.61
N GLU A 11 -0.93 0.03 -6.67
CA GLU A 11 -2.29 -0.53 -6.76
C GLU A 11 -3.35 0.58 -6.88
N ILE A 12 -3.24 1.62 -6.04
CA ILE A 12 -4.13 2.80 -6.12
C ILE A 12 -4.05 3.46 -7.51
N SER A 13 -2.85 3.53 -8.11
CA SER A 13 -2.66 4.12 -9.44
C SER A 13 -3.25 3.29 -10.59
N GLN A 14 -3.49 1.99 -10.38
CA GLN A 14 -4.14 1.12 -11.36
C GLN A 14 -5.66 1.32 -11.40
N VAL A 15 -6.25 1.93 -10.38
CA VAL A 15 -7.68 2.20 -10.33
C VAL A 15 -8.05 3.32 -11.30
N ASP A 16 -9.09 3.10 -12.09
CA ASP A 16 -9.67 4.15 -12.93
C ASP A 16 -10.13 5.34 -12.07
N SER A 17 -9.54 6.52 -12.34
CA SER A 17 -9.91 7.80 -11.74
C SER A 17 -11.41 8.14 -11.80
N LYS A 18 -12.15 7.56 -12.74
CA LYS A 18 -13.60 7.75 -12.89
C LYS A 18 -14.45 6.78 -12.08
N LYS A 19 -13.85 5.72 -11.53
CA LYS A 19 -14.56 4.74 -10.71
C LYS A 19 -14.96 5.40 -9.39
N VAL A 20 -16.26 5.50 -9.17
CA VAL A 20 -16.87 6.04 -7.95
C VAL A 20 -17.67 4.97 -7.24
N ILE A 21 -17.81 5.12 -5.93
CA ILE A 21 -18.75 4.36 -5.12
C ILE A 21 -19.79 5.28 -4.49
N GLU A 22 -20.95 4.70 -4.26
CA GLU A 22 -22.07 5.34 -3.61
C GLU A 22 -22.04 5.03 -2.12
N VAL A 23 -21.88 6.07 -1.30
CA VAL A 23 -21.93 5.95 0.16
C VAL A 23 -23.21 6.61 0.67
N GLU A 24 -23.95 5.87 1.49
CA GLU A 24 -25.17 6.38 2.09
C GLU A 24 -24.87 7.55 3.03
N SER A 25 -25.61 8.64 2.88
CA SER A 25 -25.53 9.76 3.82
C SER A 25 -26.54 9.53 4.94
N PHE A 26 -26.06 9.28 6.15
CA PHE A 26 -26.91 9.17 7.34
C PHE A 26 -27.47 10.52 7.82
N ARG A 27 -27.20 11.62 7.11
CA ARG A 27 -27.69 12.95 7.48
C ARG A 27 -29.13 13.11 6.97
N VAL A 28 -30.08 13.17 7.89
CA VAL A 28 -31.45 13.58 7.60
C VAL A 28 -31.49 15.11 7.56
N ASP A 29 -32.01 15.67 6.48
CA ASP A 29 -32.19 17.12 6.40
C ASP A 29 -33.33 17.58 7.33
N PRO A 30 -33.44 18.88 7.66
CA PRO A 30 -34.48 19.39 8.57
C PRO A 30 -35.93 19.08 8.14
N THR A 31 -36.18 18.74 6.87
CA THR A 31 -37.49 18.34 6.34
C THR A 31 -37.80 16.84 6.48
N GLY A 32 -36.89 16.07 7.09
CA GLY A 32 -37.09 14.64 7.34
C GLY A 32 -36.77 13.75 6.14
N ARG A 33 -36.17 14.27 5.07
CA ARG A 33 -35.67 13.44 3.96
C ARG A 33 -34.24 13.01 4.28
N GLN A 34 -33.96 11.74 4.05
CA GLN A 34 -32.60 11.24 4.13
C GLN A 34 -31.81 11.85 2.97
N SER A 35 -30.67 12.47 3.27
CA SER A 35 -29.83 13.07 2.23
C SER A 35 -29.35 11.98 1.27
N TYR A 36 -29.42 12.29 -0.02
CA TYR A 36 -29.04 11.46 -1.15
C TYR A 36 -27.69 10.75 -0.98
N THR A 37 -27.56 9.61 -1.64
CA THR A 37 -26.30 8.87 -1.77
C THR A 37 -25.20 9.79 -2.30
N ARG A 38 -24.07 9.84 -1.60
CA ARG A 38 -22.91 10.65 -2.01
C ARG A 38 -21.98 9.77 -2.85
N GLN A 39 -21.58 10.26 -4.01
CA GLN A 39 -20.54 9.61 -4.81
C GLN A 39 -19.15 10.08 -4.36
N ILE A 40 -18.26 9.14 -4.10
CA ILE A 40 -16.85 9.40 -3.78
C ILE A 40 -15.93 8.58 -4.68
N PRO A 41 -14.70 9.05 -4.97
CA PRO A 41 -13.73 8.25 -5.73
C PRO A 41 -13.42 6.92 -5.04
N TYR A 42 -13.46 5.82 -5.79
CA TYR A 42 -13.19 4.48 -5.25
C TYR A 42 -11.72 4.30 -4.87
N ALA A 43 -10.79 4.82 -5.67
CA ALA A 43 -9.35 4.57 -5.56
C ALA A 43 -8.75 4.82 -4.16
N ARG A 44 -9.27 5.82 -3.44
CA ARG A 44 -8.84 6.16 -2.06
C ARG A 44 -9.99 6.10 -1.07
N SER A 45 -11.07 5.40 -1.42
CA SER A 45 -12.16 5.10 -0.49
C SER A 45 -11.67 4.16 0.61
N GLU A 46 -12.22 4.29 1.81
CA GLU A 46 -11.85 3.44 2.94
C GLU A 46 -12.00 1.95 2.62
N ALA A 47 -13.14 1.57 2.03
CA ALA A 47 -13.40 0.19 1.62
C ALA A 47 -12.31 -0.37 0.70
N HIS A 48 -11.87 0.41 -0.30
CA HIS A 48 -10.80 -0.03 -1.20
C HIS A 48 -9.44 -0.11 -0.50
N LEU A 49 -9.11 0.88 0.34
CA LEU A 49 -7.83 0.91 1.03
C LEU A 49 -7.70 -0.24 2.05
N THR A 50 -8.78 -0.60 2.74
CA THR A 50 -8.82 -1.78 3.61
C THR A 50 -8.55 -3.07 2.83
N GLU A 51 -9.24 -3.26 1.70
CA GLU A 51 -9.02 -4.43 0.83
C GLU A 51 -7.57 -4.49 0.31
N LEU A 52 -6.98 -3.36 -0.06
CA LEU A 52 -5.58 -3.30 -0.49
C LEU A 52 -4.60 -3.69 0.62
N LEU A 53 -4.85 -3.25 1.85
CA LEU A 53 -3.99 -3.57 2.99
C LEU A 53 -3.99 -5.06 3.33
N GLU A 54 -5.13 -5.74 3.18
CA GLU A 54 -5.24 -7.19 3.39
C GLU A 54 -4.39 -7.98 2.38
N ASN A 55 -4.27 -7.48 1.15
CA ASN A 55 -3.63 -8.21 0.06
C ASN A 55 -2.17 -7.80 -0.22
N THR A 56 -1.78 -6.57 0.12
CA THR A 56 -0.46 -6.03 -0.27
C THR A 56 0.72 -6.85 0.28
N CYS A 57 0.55 -7.51 1.42
CA CYS A 57 1.63 -8.28 2.03
C CYS A 57 1.96 -9.58 1.29
N GLU A 58 1.04 -10.11 0.48
CA GLU A 58 1.34 -11.23 -0.40
C GLU A 58 2.36 -10.85 -1.49
N ASN A 59 2.37 -9.59 -1.91
CA ASN A 59 3.35 -9.09 -2.89
C ASN A 59 4.78 -9.12 -2.34
N MET A 60 4.99 -9.22 -1.02
CA MET A 60 6.34 -9.32 -0.44
C MET A 60 7.07 -10.61 -0.86
N LYS A 61 6.33 -11.65 -1.26
CA LYS A 61 6.92 -12.88 -1.82
C LYS A 61 7.64 -12.64 -3.15
N GLN A 62 7.30 -11.55 -3.83
CA GLN A 62 7.89 -11.12 -5.08
C GLN A 62 9.13 -10.24 -4.86
N TYR A 63 9.69 -10.20 -3.65
CA TYR A 63 10.90 -9.45 -3.33
C TYR A 63 12.02 -10.36 -2.85
N ALA A 64 13.25 -10.01 -3.19
CA ALA A 64 14.45 -10.72 -2.77
C ALA A 64 15.55 -9.74 -2.33
N GLU A 65 16.47 -10.23 -1.50
CA GLU A 65 17.62 -9.46 -1.05
C GLU A 65 18.64 -9.36 -2.19
N SER A 66 19.08 -8.14 -2.49
CA SER A 66 20.16 -7.83 -3.41
C SER A 66 21.30 -7.14 -2.67
N THR A 67 22.53 -7.55 -2.94
CA THR A 67 23.73 -6.95 -2.34
C THR A 67 24.47 -6.09 -3.36
N ASP A 68 24.63 -4.81 -3.05
CA ASP A 68 25.44 -3.89 -3.86
C ASP A 68 26.92 -4.29 -3.75
N GLN A 69 27.55 -4.62 -4.88
CA GLN A 69 28.96 -5.05 -4.94
C GLN A 69 29.95 -3.95 -4.54
N SER A 70 29.57 -2.68 -4.68
CA SER A 70 30.48 -1.55 -4.47
C SER A 70 30.66 -1.20 -3.00
N ASN A 71 29.62 -1.41 -2.18
CA ASN A 71 29.59 -1.00 -0.78
C ASN A 71 29.09 -2.09 0.18
N GLY A 72 28.69 -3.27 -0.32
CA GLY A 72 28.16 -4.38 0.47
C GLY A 72 26.76 -4.14 1.05
N LYS A 73 26.07 -3.07 0.67
CA LYS A 73 24.76 -2.72 1.21
C LYS A 73 23.69 -3.66 0.68
N LYS A 74 22.91 -4.21 1.60
CA LYS A 74 21.73 -5.01 1.29
C LYS A 74 20.55 -4.11 0.97
N THR A 75 19.86 -4.44 -0.10
CA THR A 75 18.62 -3.80 -0.56
C THR A 75 17.61 -4.89 -0.92
N TYR A 76 16.34 -4.54 -1.06
CA TYR A 76 15.32 -5.48 -1.51
C TYR A 76 14.82 -5.03 -2.87
N ILE A 77 14.83 -5.94 -3.83
CA ILE A 77 14.37 -5.68 -5.19
C ILE A 77 13.24 -6.64 -5.56
N ARG A 78 12.30 -6.16 -6.36
CA ARG A 78 11.21 -6.99 -6.88
C ARG A 78 11.78 -7.98 -7.90
N THR A 79 11.38 -9.24 -7.84
CA THR A 79 11.86 -10.32 -8.72
C THR A 79 10.94 -10.60 -9.90
N SER A 80 9.71 -10.10 -9.84
CA SER A 80 8.69 -10.18 -10.88
C SER A 80 8.31 -8.80 -11.38
N SER A 81 7.75 -8.73 -12.58
CA SER A 81 7.25 -7.49 -13.17
C SER A 81 5.89 -7.11 -12.64
N ARG A 82 5.60 -5.80 -12.56
CA ARG A 82 4.25 -5.28 -12.27
C ARG A 82 3.40 -5.15 -13.52
N ASP A 83 4.03 -4.84 -14.66
CA ASP A 83 3.37 -4.47 -15.93
C ASP A 83 3.83 -5.35 -17.10
N GLY A 84 4.51 -6.47 -16.82
CA GLY A 84 5.05 -7.38 -17.82
C GLY A 84 6.39 -6.95 -18.43
N LYS A 85 6.95 -5.79 -18.04
CA LYS A 85 8.30 -5.39 -18.46
C LYS A 85 9.38 -6.28 -17.85
N PRO A 86 10.49 -6.53 -18.56
CA PRO A 86 11.61 -7.30 -18.02
C PRO A 86 12.16 -6.67 -16.73
N VAL A 87 12.46 -7.50 -15.75
CA VAL A 87 13.10 -7.09 -14.50
C VAL A 87 14.57 -7.47 -14.54
N THR A 88 15.45 -6.51 -14.28
CA THR A 88 16.89 -6.77 -14.18
C THR A 88 17.25 -7.21 -12.77
N LEU A 89 17.73 -8.44 -12.63
CA LEU A 89 18.20 -8.99 -11.36
C LEU A 89 19.73 -8.99 -11.36
N SER A 90 20.32 -8.46 -10.28
CA SER A 90 21.77 -8.45 -10.09
C SER A 90 22.09 -8.68 -8.62
N ASN A 91 22.99 -9.63 -8.34
CA ASN A 91 23.42 -10.01 -6.99
C ASN A 91 22.27 -10.32 -6.04
N VAL A 92 21.27 -11.04 -6.55
CA VAL A 92 20.05 -11.38 -5.81
C VAL A 92 20.19 -12.74 -5.17
N SER A 93 19.87 -12.82 -3.88
CA SER A 93 19.69 -14.06 -3.14
C SER A 93 18.19 -14.33 -2.99
N ILE A 94 17.69 -15.31 -3.74
CA ILE A 94 16.29 -15.76 -3.65
C ILE A 94 16.23 -16.90 -2.63
N SER A 95 15.64 -16.63 -1.47
CA SER A 95 15.43 -17.62 -0.41
C SER A 95 13.99 -17.50 0.11
N GLY A 96 13.35 -18.66 0.33
CA GLY A 96 12.03 -18.75 0.94
C GLY A 96 11.98 -18.02 2.29
N ASP A 97 13.02 -18.20 3.12
CA ASP A 97 13.11 -17.56 4.44
C ASP A 97 13.09 -16.02 4.35
N VAL A 98 13.73 -15.43 3.32
CA VAL A 98 13.72 -13.98 3.12
C VAL A 98 12.33 -13.52 2.71
N SER A 99 11.70 -14.25 1.79
CA SER A 99 10.35 -13.92 1.32
C SER A 99 9.30 -13.99 2.45
N GLU A 100 9.40 -14.99 3.32
CA GLU A 100 8.53 -15.13 4.50
C GLU A 100 8.79 -14.04 5.53
N LYS A 101 10.06 -13.70 5.80
CA LYS A 101 10.40 -12.59 6.71
C LYS A 101 9.87 -11.24 6.21
N LEU A 102 9.96 -10.99 4.91
CA LEU A 102 9.43 -9.75 4.31
C LEU A 102 7.90 -9.70 4.39
N LYS A 103 7.23 -10.83 4.13
CA LYS A 103 5.78 -10.95 4.30
C LYS A 103 5.38 -10.68 5.76
N PHE A 104 6.00 -11.36 6.71
CA PHE A 104 5.72 -11.17 8.14
C PHE A 104 5.97 -9.72 8.61
N ALA A 105 7.06 -9.10 8.14
CA ALA A 105 7.33 -7.70 8.44
C ALA A 105 6.27 -6.76 7.86
N CYS A 106 5.71 -7.06 6.69
CA CYS A 106 4.59 -6.32 6.14
C CYS A 106 3.33 -6.52 6.98
N GLU A 107 2.99 -7.77 7.32
CA GLU A 107 1.80 -8.10 8.12
C GLU A 107 1.82 -7.40 9.48
N ASN A 108 2.98 -7.31 10.14
CA ASN A 108 3.11 -6.54 11.38
C ASN A 108 2.88 -5.04 11.16
N ILE A 109 3.53 -4.45 10.15
CA ILE A 109 3.37 -3.01 9.86
C ILE A 109 1.91 -2.68 9.52
N VAL A 110 1.27 -3.48 8.67
CA VAL A 110 -0.11 -3.26 8.28
C VAL A 110 -1.04 -3.53 9.45
N GLY A 111 -0.86 -4.64 10.18
CA GLY A 111 -1.74 -5.00 11.29
C GLY A 111 -1.66 -4.06 12.49
N GLU A 112 -0.51 -3.41 12.74
CA GLU A 112 -0.37 -2.43 13.83
C GLU A 112 -0.83 -1.02 13.43
N HIS A 113 -0.87 -0.70 12.14
CA HIS A 113 -1.00 0.67 11.65
C HIS A 113 -2.01 0.85 10.51
N ASP A 114 -2.94 -0.08 10.31
CA ASP A 114 -3.91 -0.08 9.22
C ASP A 114 -4.75 1.20 9.20
N GLU A 115 -5.35 1.59 10.32
CA GLU A 115 -6.17 2.79 10.44
C GLU A 115 -5.38 4.06 10.08
N GLU A 116 -4.14 4.16 10.58
CA GLU A 116 -3.26 5.31 10.38
C GLU A 116 -2.77 5.40 8.93
N ILE A 117 -2.45 4.26 8.32
CA ILE A 117 -2.09 4.15 6.90
C ILE A 117 -3.29 4.57 6.04
N ILE A 118 -4.50 4.08 6.33
CA ILE A 118 -5.73 4.46 5.62
C ILE A 118 -5.96 5.97 5.71
N ASP A 119 -5.84 6.56 6.90
CA ASP A 119 -6.07 7.99 7.12
C ASP A 119 -5.06 8.89 6.39
N ILE A 120 -3.82 8.44 6.28
CA ILE A 120 -2.82 9.11 5.45
C ILE A 120 -3.16 8.95 3.97
N LEU A 121 -3.46 7.73 3.50
CA LEU A 121 -3.74 7.42 2.09
C LEU A 121 -5.04 8.05 1.58
N LYS A 122 -6.05 8.28 2.42
CA LYS A 122 -7.26 9.04 2.04
C LYS A 122 -6.94 10.46 1.58
N LYS A 123 -5.87 11.07 2.11
CA LYS A 123 -5.44 12.44 1.81
C LYS A 123 -4.33 12.39 0.76
N GLU A 124 -4.71 12.43 -0.51
CA GLU A 124 -3.73 12.54 -1.60
C GLU A 124 -2.71 13.65 -1.32
N GLY A 125 -1.43 13.35 -1.48
CA GLY A 125 -0.37 14.27 -1.13
C GLY A 125 0.99 13.82 -1.66
N LYS A 126 1.96 14.73 -1.59
CA LYS A 126 3.35 14.43 -1.88
C LYS A 126 3.98 13.67 -0.70
N ASP A 127 5.03 12.92 -1.00
CA ASP A 127 5.87 12.24 -0.01
C ASP A 127 5.13 11.24 0.89
N MET A 128 4.12 10.54 0.37
CA MET A 128 3.35 9.53 1.11
C MET A 128 4.26 8.47 1.75
N LYS A 129 5.31 8.05 1.05
CA LYS A 129 6.36 7.16 1.58
C LYS A 129 7.00 7.67 2.87
N ASN A 130 7.31 8.96 2.93
CA ASN A 130 7.89 9.54 4.14
C ASN A 130 6.84 9.74 5.22
N ARG A 131 5.63 10.17 4.87
CA ARG A 131 4.54 10.35 5.83
C ARG A 131 4.20 9.04 6.51
N ILE A 132 3.95 7.98 5.75
CA ILE A 132 3.69 6.64 6.30
C ILE A 132 4.95 6.18 7.06
N CYS A 133 6.11 6.08 6.42
CA CYS A 133 7.26 5.49 7.11
C CYS A 133 7.90 6.33 8.22
N THR A 134 7.46 7.56 8.46
CA THR A 134 7.94 8.40 9.58
C THR A 134 6.85 8.63 10.62
N ASP A 135 5.60 8.85 10.20
CA ASP A 135 4.49 9.13 11.11
C ASP A 135 3.98 7.84 11.77
N THR A 136 3.91 6.72 11.04
CA THR A 136 3.50 5.42 11.60
C THR A 136 4.64 4.69 12.32
N LEU A 137 5.88 4.78 11.82
CA LEU A 137 7.03 4.08 12.43
C LEU A 137 7.78 4.87 13.51
N ARG A 138 7.28 6.04 13.95
CA ARG A 138 7.97 6.87 14.98
C ARG A 138 8.08 6.24 16.37
N LYS A 139 7.49 5.05 16.57
CA LYS A 139 7.53 4.28 17.82
C LYS A 139 8.53 3.11 17.83
N TYR A 140 9.33 2.92 16.77
CA TYR A 140 10.43 1.95 16.71
C TYR A 140 11.81 2.62 16.61
#